data_AF-A0AAD1YLM1-F1
#
_entry.id   AF-A0AAD1YLM1-F1
#
_cell.length_a   1.000
_cell.length_b   1.000
_cell.length_c   1.000
_cell.angle_alpha   90.00
_cell.angle_beta   90.00
_cell.angle_gamma   90.00
#
_symmetry.space_group_name_H-M   'P 1'
#
loop_
_entity.id
_entity.type
_entity.pdbx_description
1 polymer ?
#
loop_
_entity_poly.entity_id
_entity_poly.type
_entity_poly.pdbx_seq_one_letter_code
_entity_poly.pdbx_strand_id
1 'polypeptide(L)'
;MAKSGFTSAWLPPPSNSFAPEGYLPQNLYSLNSSYGSEHLLKALLNKMKQYKVRAMADIVINHRVGTTRGHGGKYNRYDGIPLSWDERAVTSCTGGLGNKSTGDNFHGVPNIDHTQHFVRKDIINWLRWLRNTIGFQDFRFDFVRGYSAKYVKEYIENTKPILSVGEYWDSCNYKGHYLEYNQDSHRQRIIDWIDNTGKIATAFDFTTKGILQQAVKGELWRLRDPQGKPPGVMGWWPSRAVTFLDNHDTGSTQAHWPFPSNHIMEGYAYILTHPGIPSVFYDHFYDWGNSIHDQIVKLMNIRRSQGITSHSPIRILEAKPNLYAAVIGEKISMKIGEGSWCPSGKEWTLATSGNRYAVWQK
;
A
#
# COMPACT_ATOMS: atom_id res chain seq x y z
N MET A 1 4.43 11.95 13.87
CA MET A 1 3.26 11.22 13.31
C MET A 1 1.90 11.81 13.72
N ALA A 2 1.34 11.54 14.91
CA ALA A 2 -0.05 11.93 15.23
C ALA A 2 -0.34 13.44 15.09
N LYS A 3 0.56 14.30 15.59
CA LYS A 3 0.48 15.77 15.44
C LYS A 3 0.39 16.21 13.97
N SER A 4 1.04 15.47 13.07
CA SER A 4 1.06 15.73 11.63
C SER A 4 -0.24 15.29 10.92
N GLY A 5 -1.14 14.57 11.59
CA GLY A 5 -2.44 14.18 11.06
C GLY A 5 -2.55 12.78 10.49
N PHE A 6 -1.55 11.91 10.68
CA PHE A 6 -1.67 10.50 10.33
C PHE A 6 -2.76 9.81 11.15
N THR A 7 -3.57 8.99 10.48
CA THR A 7 -4.67 8.24 11.12
C THR A 7 -4.37 6.74 11.28
N SER A 8 -3.42 6.22 10.50
CA SER A 8 -2.91 4.85 10.58
C SER A 8 -1.42 4.85 10.28
N ALA A 9 -0.71 3.85 10.78
CA ALA A 9 0.69 3.58 10.45
C ALA A 9 0.86 2.09 10.12
N TRP A 10 1.44 1.82 8.94
CA TRP A 10 1.87 0.49 8.52
C TRP A 10 3.17 0.14 9.22
N LEU A 11 3.12 -0.89 10.07
CA LEU A 11 4.26 -1.49 10.76
C LEU A 11 4.72 -2.73 10.00
N PRO A 12 6.02 -3.06 10.02
CA PRO A 12 6.57 -4.21 9.31
C PRO A 12 6.01 -5.54 9.82
N PRO A 13 6.27 -6.67 9.12
CA PRO A 13 5.83 -7.98 9.57
C PRO A 13 6.28 -8.26 11.01
N PRO A 14 5.35 -8.49 11.96
CA PRO A 14 5.71 -8.48 13.38
C PRO A 14 6.25 -9.83 13.86
N SER A 15 6.14 -10.88 13.03
CA SER A 15 6.46 -12.25 13.43
C SER A 15 7.95 -12.57 13.32
N ASN A 16 8.38 -13.59 14.05
CA ASN A 16 9.66 -14.24 13.83
C ASN A 16 9.80 -14.68 12.37
N SER A 17 10.94 -14.34 11.78
CA SER A 17 11.23 -14.50 10.36
C SER A 17 12.68 -14.92 10.18
N PHE A 18 12.95 -15.67 9.11
CA PHE A 18 14.31 -16.03 8.71
C PHE A 18 15.07 -14.83 8.14
N ALA A 19 14.38 -13.96 7.39
CA ALA A 19 14.90 -12.69 6.91
C ALA A 19 14.64 -11.59 7.95
N PRO A 20 15.62 -10.73 8.27
CA PRO A 20 15.46 -9.71 9.31
C PRO A 20 14.37 -8.68 8.99
N GLU A 21 14.00 -8.50 7.73
CA GLU A 21 12.95 -7.61 7.27
C GLU A 21 11.53 -8.16 7.54
N GLY A 22 11.40 -9.43 7.95
CA GLY A 22 10.13 -10.03 8.35
C GLY A 22 9.38 -10.80 7.25
N TYR A 23 9.82 -10.70 5.99
CA TYR A 23 9.12 -11.30 4.84
C TYR A 23 9.40 -12.78 4.60
N LEU A 24 10.14 -13.48 5.48
CA LEU A 24 10.26 -14.95 5.44
C LEU A 24 9.79 -15.55 6.78
N PRO A 25 8.50 -15.41 7.13
CA PRO A 25 8.00 -15.77 8.45
C PRO A 25 8.11 -17.28 8.72
N GLN A 26 8.37 -17.63 9.98
CA GLN A 26 8.40 -19.02 10.45
C GLN A 26 7.44 -19.24 11.63
N ASN A 27 7.70 -18.66 12.80
CA ASN A 27 6.79 -18.77 13.95
C ASN A 27 5.88 -17.53 14.05
N LEU A 28 4.66 -17.64 13.50
CA LEU A 28 3.68 -16.55 13.44
C LEU A 28 3.23 -16.03 14.82
N TYR A 29 3.28 -16.87 15.87
CA TYR A 29 2.92 -16.47 17.23
C TYR A 29 4.09 -15.91 18.04
N SER A 30 5.32 -15.98 17.53
CA SER A 30 6.46 -15.31 18.15
C SER A 30 6.60 -13.91 17.58
N LEU A 31 6.39 -12.88 18.40
CA LEU A 31 6.55 -11.47 18.00
C LEU A 31 7.90 -10.89 18.44
N ASN A 32 8.87 -11.76 18.70
CA ASN A 32 10.27 -11.38 18.85
C ASN A 32 10.92 -11.42 17.46
N SER A 33 11.03 -10.25 16.83
CA SER A 33 11.58 -10.05 15.50
C SER A 33 12.77 -9.10 15.55
N SER A 34 13.42 -8.87 14.41
CA SER A 34 14.52 -7.89 14.30
C SER A 34 14.07 -6.45 14.59
N TYR A 35 12.77 -6.18 14.60
CA TYR A 35 12.20 -4.87 14.95
C TYR A 35 12.04 -4.65 16.46
N GLY A 36 12.11 -5.72 17.25
CA GLY A 36 11.99 -5.66 18.71
C GLY A 36 11.26 -6.85 19.32
N SER A 37 11.11 -6.81 20.64
CA SER A 37 10.38 -7.84 21.39
C SER A 37 8.87 -7.62 21.36
N GLU A 38 8.12 -8.67 21.68
CA GLU A 38 6.65 -8.58 21.84
C GLU A 38 6.24 -7.49 22.84
N HIS A 39 7.03 -7.31 23.91
CA HIS A 39 6.79 -6.28 24.91
C HIS A 39 6.91 -4.87 24.32
N LEU A 40 7.97 -4.61 23.55
CA LEU A 40 8.18 -3.31 22.88
C LEU A 40 7.09 -3.05 21.84
N LEU A 41 6.70 -4.07 21.08
CA LEU A 41 5.59 -3.96 20.13
C LEU A 41 4.28 -3.58 20.85
N LYS A 42 3.90 -4.29 21.91
CA LYS A 42 2.71 -3.96 22.71
C LYS A 42 2.78 -2.53 23.29
N ALA A 43 3.95 -2.10 23.77
CA ALA A 43 4.15 -0.74 24.26
C ALA A 43 3.92 0.31 23.14
N LEU A 44 4.47 0.07 21.94
CA LEU A 44 4.25 0.91 20.77
C LEU A 44 2.77 0.99 20.40
N LEU A 45 2.09 -0.15 20.29
CA LEU A 45 0.67 -0.22 19.93
C LEU A 45 -0.21 0.52 20.95
N ASN A 46 0.07 0.36 22.24
CA ASN A 46 -0.60 1.12 23.30
C ASN A 46 -0.37 2.63 23.16
N LYS A 47 0.86 3.06 22.84
CA LYS A 47 1.17 4.47 22.61
C LYS A 47 0.43 5.02 21.39
N MET A 48 0.40 4.27 20.28
CA MET A 48 -0.34 4.65 19.08
C MET A 48 -1.84 4.83 19.36
N LYS A 49 -2.44 3.89 20.11
CA LYS A 49 -3.83 3.97 20.55
C LYS A 49 -4.11 5.23 21.38
N GLN A 50 -3.24 5.59 22.32
CA GLN A 50 -3.37 6.83 23.12
C GLN A 50 -3.43 8.08 22.24
N TYR A 51 -2.68 8.11 21.13
CA TYR A 51 -2.69 9.21 20.17
C TYR A 51 -3.68 9.03 19.01
N LYS A 52 -4.60 8.08 19.10
CA LYS A 52 -5.64 7.80 18.09
C LYS A 52 -5.06 7.51 16.69
N VAL A 53 -3.87 6.91 16.62
CA VAL A 53 -3.30 6.38 15.39
C VAL A 53 -3.51 4.87 15.39
N ARG A 54 -4.13 4.34 14.33
CA ARG A 54 -4.32 2.90 14.17
C ARG A 54 -3.00 2.25 13.76
N ALA A 55 -2.73 1.07 14.29
CA ALA A 55 -1.62 0.26 13.83
C ALA A 55 -2.11 -0.74 12.78
N MET A 56 -1.41 -0.78 11.66
CA MET A 56 -1.62 -1.71 10.57
C MET A 56 -0.50 -2.75 10.59
N ALA A 57 -0.84 -4.04 10.75
CA ALA A 57 0.13 -5.12 10.65
C ALA A 57 0.36 -5.49 9.19
N ASP A 58 1.62 -5.70 8.82
CA ASP A 58 1.96 -6.40 7.59
C ASP A 58 1.75 -7.91 7.74
N ILE A 59 0.92 -8.48 6.88
CA ILE A 59 0.44 -9.85 6.93
C ILE A 59 1.06 -10.63 5.78
N VAL A 60 2.13 -11.36 6.10
CA VAL A 60 2.86 -12.24 5.18
C VAL A 60 2.36 -13.68 5.35
N ILE A 61 1.47 -14.11 4.46
CA ILE A 61 0.82 -15.43 4.54
C ILE A 61 0.82 -16.22 3.22
N ASN A 62 1.35 -15.67 2.14
CA ASN A 62 1.52 -16.41 0.88
C ASN A 62 2.50 -17.59 1.05
N HIS A 63 3.57 -17.37 1.81
CA HIS A 63 4.65 -18.32 2.01
C HIS A 63 5.09 -18.32 3.48
N ARG A 64 5.71 -19.41 3.91
CA ARG A 64 6.19 -19.60 5.30
C ARG A 64 7.31 -20.62 5.33
N VAL A 65 8.39 -20.34 6.03
CA VAL A 65 9.56 -21.21 6.12
C VAL A 65 9.30 -22.34 7.12
N GLY A 66 9.50 -23.60 6.72
CA GLY A 66 9.38 -24.76 7.61
C GLY A 66 10.54 -24.85 8.61
N THR A 67 10.34 -25.57 9.71
CA THR A 67 11.36 -25.88 10.73
C THR A 67 12.08 -27.19 10.45
N THR A 68 11.42 -28.12 9.76
CA THR A 68 11.95 -29.46 9.47
C THR A 68 11.72 -29.83 8.01
N ARG A 69 12.52 -30.78 7.53
CA ARG A 69 12.41 -31.31 6.17
C ARG A 69 11.34 -32.39 6.12
N GLY A 70 10.38 -32.25 5.22
CA GLY A 70 9.39 -33.27 4.90
C GLY A 70 9.63 -33.92 3.54
N HIS A 71 8.56 -34.39 2.92
CA HIS A 71 8.59 -34.99 1.59
C HIS A 71 9.31 -34.09 0.56
N GLY A 72 10.18 -34.69 -0.26
CA GLY A 72 10.98 -33.96 -1.26
C GLY A 72 12.18 -33.18 -0.70
N GLY A 73 12.51 -33.33 0.58
CA GLY A 73 13.74 -32.79 1.19
C GLY A 73 13.74 -31.28 1.43
N LYS A 74 12.61 -30.59 1.20
CA LYS A 74 12.44 -29.15 1.46
C LYS A 74 12.01 -28.91 2.90
N TYR A 75 12.35 -27.74 3.46
CA TYR A 75 11.85 -27.28 4.76
C TYR A 75 10.37 -26.87 4.66
N ASN A 76 9.47 -27.86 4.62
CA ASN A 76 8.04 -27.72 4.34
C ASN A 76 7.14 -28.29 5.47
N ARG A 77 7.73 -28.62 6.62
CA ARG A 77 7.05 -28.99 7.85
C ARG A 77 7.33 -27.97 8.93
N TYR A 78 6.38 -27.75 9.84
CA TYR A 78 6.42 -26.69 10.86
C TYR A 78 6.44 -27.29 12.28
N ASP A 79 7.16 -28.40 12.45
CA ASP A 79 7.26 -29.13 13.71
C ASP A 79 7.87 -28.27 14.84
N GLY A 80 7.38 -28.43 16.07
CA GLY A 80 7.94 -27.79 17.26
C GLY A 80 7.58 -26.32 17.48
N ILE A 81 6.75 -25.72 16.61
CA ILE A 81 6.26 -24.35 16.74
C ILE A 81 4.73 -24.29 16.61
N PRO A 82 4.06 -23.23 17.13
CA PRO A 82 2.64 -23.02 16.89
C PRO A 82 2.27 -23.08 15.40
N LEU A 83 1.06 -23.59 15.13
CA LEU A 83 0.60 -23.96 13.79
C LEU A 83 1.55 -25.01 13.17
N SER A 84 1.67 -26.15 13.85
CA SER A 84 2.54 -27.28 13.49
C SER A 84 1.99 -28.04 12.28
N TRP A 85 1.89 -27.36 11.15
CA TRP A 85 1.41 -27.94 9.92
C TRP A 85 2.41 -28.95 9.35
N ASP A 86 1.87 -29.95 8.65
CA ASP A 86 2.63 -30.84 7.81
C ASP A 86 2.59 -30.37 6.35
N GLU A 87 3.16 -31.17 5.45
CA GLU A 87 3.32 -30.85 4.04
C GLU A 87 1.98 -30.60 3.30
N ARG A 88 0.83 -31.00 3.86
CA ARG A 88 -0.50 -30.73 3.27
C ARG A 88 -0.85 -29.25 3.31
N ALA A 89 -0.22 -28.46 4.19
CA ALA A 89 -0.38 -27.01 4.23
C ALA A 89 0.42 -26.28 3.15
N VAL A 90 1.27 -26.99 2.40
CA VAL A 90 2.15 -26.42 1.38
C VAL A 90 1.65 -26.84 0.00
N THR A 91 1.67 -25.91 -0.96
CA THR A 91 1.20 -26.18 -2.32
C THR A 91 2.08 -27.23 -3.02
N SER A 92 1.47 -28.11 -3.82
CA SER A 92 2.20 -29.16 -4.54
C SER A 92 3.24 -28.61 -5.50
N CYS A 93 2.98 -27.46 -6.14
CA CYS A 93 3.91 -26.80 -7.04
C CYS A 93 5.11 -26.14 -6.35
N THR A 94 5.11 -26.04 -5.03
CA THR A 94 6.26 -25.54 -4.25
C THR A 94 6.90 -26.61 -3.37
N GLY A 95 6.48 -27.86 -3.54
CA GLY A 95 7.07 -29.04 -2.89
C GLY A 95 6.35 -29.48 -1.62
N GLY A 96 5.06 -29.16 -1.47
CA GLY A 96 4.18 -29.78 -0.49
C GLY A 96 3.34 -30.92 -1.04
N LEU A 97 2.37 -31.38 -0.24
CA LEU A 97 1.36 -32.39 -0.58
C LEU A 97 -0.06 -31.80 -0.63
N GLY A 98 -0.20 -30.48 -0.51
CA GLY A 98 -1.46 -29.77 -0.71
C GLY A 98 -1.84 -29.62 -2.19
N ASN A 99 -2.87 -28.85 -2.45
CA ASN A 99 -3.32 -28.51 -3.78
C ASN A 99 -2.35 -27.59 -4.51
N LYS A 100 -2.57 -27.41 -5.82
CA LYS A 100 -1.82 -26.43 -6.62
C LYS A 100 -2.08 -25.01 -6.11
N SER A 101 -1.08 -24.13 -6.22
CA SER A 101 -1.26 -22.72 -5.87
C SER A 101 -2.44 -22.09 -6.60
N THR A 102 -3.12 -21.18 -5.90
CA THR A 102 -4.24 -20.40 -6.45
C THR A 102 -3.83 -19.04 -7.00
N GLY A 103 -2.53 -18.74 -6.97
CA GLY A 103 -1.93 -17.52 -7.49
C GLY A 103 -0.45 -17.75 -7.84
N ASP A 104 0.29 -16.66 -7.91
CA ASP A 104 1.72 -16.69 -8.26
C ASP A 104 2.56 -17.37 -7.18
N ASN A 105 3.64 -18.04 -7.59
CA ASN A 105 4.55 -18.66 -6.63
C ASN A 105 5.63 -17.66 -6.21
N PHE A 106 5.80 -17.48 -4.90
CA PHE A 106 6.98 -16.86 -4.36
C PHE A 106 8.11 -17.91 -4.34
N HIS A 107 9.17 -17.67 -5.09
CA HIS A 107 10.23 -18.67 -5.28
C HIS A 107 11.17 -18.77 -4.07
N GLY A 108 11.81 -19.93 -3.91
CA GLY A 108 12.82 -20.16 -2.87
C GLY A 108 12.31 -20.69 -1.54
N VAL A 109 11.00 -20.58 -1.24
CA VAL A 109 10.39 -21.06 0.02
C VAL A 109 9.02 -21.73 -0.20
N PRO A 110 8.52 -22.53 0.75
CA PRO A 110 7.19 -23.16 0.66
C PRO A 110 6.06 -22.12 0.58
N ASN A 111 5.15 -22.29 -0.38
CA ASN A 111 3.95 -21.46 -0.49
C ASN A 111 2.77 -22.19 0.16
N ILE A 112 1.93 -21.45 0.87
CA ILE A 112 0.85 -21.97 1.69
C ILE A 112 -0.37 -22.32 0.84
N ASP A 113 -0.91 -23.52 1.03
CA ASP A 113 -2.14 -23.97 0.40
C ASP A 113 -3.37 -23.44 1.14
N HIS A 114 -3.80 -22.24 0.80
CA HIS A 114 -5.02 -21.64 1.33
C HIS A 114 -6.31 -22.38 0.93
N THR A 115 -6.27 -23.37 0.03
CA THR A 115 -7.46 -24.21 -0.24
C THR A 115 -7.78 -25.16 0.91
N GLN A 116 -6.81 -25.45 1.78
CA GLN A 116 -7.02 -26.29 2.96
C GLN A 116 -7.81 -25.54 4.04
N HIS A 117 -8.89 -26.16 4.53
CA HIS A 117 -9.72 -25.56 5.57
C HIS A 117 -8.95 -25.35 6.89
N PHE A 118 -8.10 -26.30 7.28
CA PHE A 118 -7.34 -26.17 8.53
C PHE A 118 -6.34 -25.00 8.49
N VAL A 119 -5.69 -24.77 7.34
CA VAL A 119 -4.80 -23.61 7.12
C VAL A 119 -5.57 -22.31 7.32
N ARG A 120 -6.73 -22.15 6.67
CA ARG A 120 -7.54 -20.92 6.79
C ARG A 120 -8.03 -20.70 8.21
N LYS A 121 -8.54 -21.74 8.87
CA LYS A 121 -8.98 -21.69 10.27
C LYS A 121 -7.87 -21.18 11.19
N ASP A 122 -6.67 -21.70 11.02
CA ASP A 122 -5.50 -21.34 11.83
C ASP A 122 -5.02 -19.91 11.58
N ILE A 123 -4.96 -19.49 10.31
CA ILE A 123 -4.65 -18.09 9.94
C ILE A 123 -5.69 -17.14 10.52
N ILE A 124 -6.98 -17.46 10.43
CA ILE A 124 -8.05 -16.64 11.02
C ILE A 124 -7.87 -16.49 12.53
N ASN A 125 -7.52 -17.57 13.23
CA ASN A 125 -7.27 -17.54 14.68
C ASN A 125 -6.07 -16.64 15.02
N TRP A 126 -4.98 -16.75 14.25
CA TRP A 126 -3.80 -15.91 14.43
C TRP A 126 -4.10 -14.42 14.16
N LEU A 127 -4.82 -14.11 13.08
CA LEU A 127 -5.24 -12.74 12.77
C LEU A 127 -6.18 -12.17 13.86
N ARG A 128 -7.09 -12.99 14.40
CA ARG A 128 -7.92 -12.60 15.55
C ARG A 128 -7.08 -12.31 16.78
N TRP A 129 -6.05 -13.11 17.04
CA TRP A 129 -5.10 -12.87 18.13
C TRP A 129 -4.32 -11.56 17.94
N LEU A 130 -3.80 -11.29 16.74
CA LEU A 130 -3.15 -10.00 16.43
C LEU A 130 -4.07 -8.79 16.71
N ARG A 131 -5.35 -8.89 16.39
CA ARG A 131 -6.30 -7.79 16.65
C ARG A 131 -6.73 -7.68 18.09
N ASN A 132 -7.24 -8.77 18.64
CA ASN A 132 -7.94 -8.77 19.92
C ASN A 132 -6.99 -8.83 21.11
N THR A 133 -5.81 -9.42 20.94
CA THR A 133 -4.83 -9.63 22.02
C THR A 133 -3.63 -8.69 21.89
N ILE A 134 -3.08 -8.54 20.69
CA ILE A 134 -1.87 -7.73 20.47
C ILE A 134 -2.20 -6.25 20.27
N GLY A 135 -3.31 -5.94 19.60
CA GLY A 135 -3.84 -4.58 19.48
C GLY A 135 -3.71 -3.93 18.11
N PHE A 136 -3.38 -4.71 17.06
CA PHE A 136 -3.47 -4.22 15.69
C PHE A 136 -4.93 -3.96 15.28
N GLN A 137 -5.14 -2.93 14.46
CA GLN A 137 -6.49 -2.52 14.07
C GLN A 137 -6.76 -2.71 12.58
N ASP A 138 -5.72 -2.53 11.77
CA ASP A 138 -5.72 -2.57 10.30
C ASP A 138 -4.77 -3.68 9.82
N PHE A 139 -4.91 -4.10 8.56
CA PHE A 139 -4.01 -5.08 7.91
C PHE A 139 -3.51 -4.58 6.55
N ARG A 140 -2.23 -4.84 6.26
CA ARG A 140 -1.65 -4.82 4.91
C ARG A 140 -1.37 -6.26 4.53
N PHE A 141 -2.00 -6.76 3.48
CA PHE A 141 -1.76 -8.11 2.98
C PHE A 141 -0.63 -8.06 1.96
N ASP A 142 0.44 -8.79 2.28
CA ASP A 142 1.62 -8.96 1.44
C ASP A 142 1.31 -9.85 0.23
N PHE A 143 1.93 -9.52 -0.91
CA PHE A 143 1.98 -10.36 -2.11
C PHE A 143 0.63 -11.02 -2.45
N VAL A 144 -0.46 -10.23 -2.52
CA VAL A 144 -1.84 -10.77 -2.66
C VAL A 144 -2.14 -11.38 -4.02
N ARG A 145 -1.18 -11.34 -4.95
CA ARG A 145 -1.20 -12.13 -6.18
C ARG A 145 -0.86 -13.61 -5.95
N GLY A 146 -0.22 -13.94 -4.83
CA GLY A 146 0.21 -15.31 -4.55
C GLY A 146 -0.93 -16.28 -4.20
N TYR A 147 -2.11 -15.74 -3.87
CA TYR A 147 -3.26 -16.53 -3.46
C TYR A 147 -4.57 -15.83 -3.83
N SER A 148 -5.63 -16.63 -4.03
CA SER A 148 -6.92 -16.11 -4.47
C SER A 148 -7.51 -15.08 -3.51
N ALA A 149 -7.99 -13.96 -4.06
CA ALA A 149 -8.62 -12.85 -3.32
C ALA A 149 -9.81 -13.28 -2.44
N LYS A 150 -10.48 -14.40 -2.76
CA LYS A 150 -11.56 -14.96 -1.93
C LYS A 150 -11.09 -15.36 -0.53
N TYR A 151 -9.81 -15.70 -0.35
CA TYR A 151 -9.26 -16.00 0.97
C TYR A 151 -8.99 -14.73 1.75
N VAL A 152 -8.52 -13.66 1.09
CA VAL A 152 -8.44 -12.32 1.70
C VAL A 152 -9.83 -11.88 2.20
N LYS A 153 -10.88 -12.10 1.40
CA LYS A 153 -12.27 -11.89 1.82
C LYS A 153 -12.58 -12.64 3.11
N GLU A 154 -12.38 -13.96 3.13
CA GLU A 154 -12.65 -14.81 4.28
C GLU A 154 -11.91 -14.35 5.54
N TYR A 155 -10.63 -13.96 5.39
CA TYR A 155 -9.82 -13.42 6.49
C TYR A 155 -10.39 -12.10 7.01
N ILE A 156 -10.73 -11.16 6.13
CA ILE A 156 -11.29 -9.86 6.54
C ILE A 156 -12.66 -10.06 7.22
N GLU A 157 -13.55 -10.88 6.67
CA GLU A 157 -14.90 -11.11 7.24
C GLU A 157 -14.82 -11.73 8.65
N ASN A 158 -13.87 -12.65 8.86
CA ASN A 158 -13.74 -13.35 10.14
C ASN A 158 -12.94 -12.58 11.20
N THR A 159 -12.15 -11.59 10.80
CA THR A 159 -11.25 -10.85 11.69
C THR A 159 -11.67 -9.40 11.87
N LYS A 160 -12.43 -8.83 10.93
CA LYS A 160 -13.05 -7.49 10.93
C LYS A 160 -12.11 -6.28 11.11
N PRO A 161 -10.92 -6.22 10.47
CA PRO A 161 -10.04 -5.05 10.51
C PRO A 161 -10.77 -3.77 10.11
N ILE A 162 -10.33 -2.60 10.62
CA ILE A 162 -10.96 -1.32 10.28
C ILE A 162 -10.62 -0.94 8.83
N LEU A 163 -9.35 -1.12 8.43
CA LEU A 163 -8.89 -1.00 7.06
C LEU A 163 -8.07 -2.24 6.67
N SER A 164 -8.20 -2.65 5.42
CA SER A 164 -7.35 -3.69 4.82
C SER A 164 -6.85 -3.25 3.45
N VAL A 165 -5.55 -3.28 3.23
CA VAL A 165 -4.92 -2.95 1.94
C VAL A 165 -4.17 -4.16 1.39
N GLY A 166 -4.43 -4.53 0.14
CA GLY A 166 -3.64 -5.54 -0.55
C GLY A 166 -2.55 -4.94 -1.43
N GLU A 167 -1.39 -5.56 -1.43
CA GLU A 167 -0.33 -5.30 -2.41
C GLU A 167 -0.53 -6.12 -3.69
N TYR A 168 -1.44 -5.66 -4.55
CA TYR A 168 -1.57 -6.23 -5.89
C TYR A 168 -0.58 -5.54 -6.81
N TRP A 169 0.67 -6.00 -6.80
CA TRP A 169 1.72 -5.46 -7.65
C TRP A 169 1.91 -6.31 -8.90
N ASP A 170 1.54 -5.76 -10.05
CA ASP A 170 1.79 -6.36 -11.35
C ASP A 170 2.51 -5.41 -12.29
N SER A 171 3.04 -5.93 -13.38
CA SER A 171 3.71 -5.13 -14.40
C SER A 171 2.70 -4.22 -15.09
N CYS A 172 2.99 -2.93 -15.13
CA CYS A 172 2.28 -1.98 -16.00
C CYS A 172 2.41 -2.38 -17.47
N ASN A 173 1.58 -1.78 -18.33
CA ASN A 173 1.68 -1.98 -19.77
C ASN A 173 2.87 -1.22 -20.33
N TYR A 174 3.77 -1.94 -21.01
CA TYR A 174 4.96 -1.39 -21.63
C TYR A 174 5.04 -1.80 -23.09
N LYS A 175 5.47 -0.87 -23.94
CA LYS A 175 5.96 -1.14 -25.29
C LYS A 175 7.49 -0.98 -25.29
N GLY A 176 8.20 -2.10 -25.13
CA GLY A 176 9.64 -2.06 -24.84
C GLY A 176 9.90 -1.44 -23.47
N HIS A 177 10.70 -0.38 -23.40
CA HIS A 177 10.95 0.36 -22.16
C HIS A 177 9.98 1.53 -21.93
N TYR A 178 9.05 1.77 -22.86
CA TYR A 178 8.12 2.90 -22.80
C TYR A 178 6.84 2.51 -22.07
N LEU A 179 6.53 3.21 -20.98
CA LEU A 179 5.24 3.07 -20.28
C LEU A 179 4.13 3.57 -21.20
N GLU A 180 3.22 2.68 -21.59
CA GLU A 180 2.09 3.06 -22.42
C GLU A 180 1.20 4.07 -21.70
N TYR A 181 0.60 4.98 -22.46
CA TYR A 181 -0.34 5.95 -21.88
C TYR A 181 -1.56 5.26 -21.29
N ASN A 182 -2.11 4.25 -21.98
CA ASN A 182 -3.26 3.51 -21.50
C ASN A 182 -2.84 2.38 -20.54
N GLN A 183 -3.21 2.55 -19.27
CA GLN A 183 -2.98 1.57 -18.21
C GLN A 183 -4.29 0.95 -17.69
N ASP A 184 -5.37 1.01 -18.48
CA ASP A 184 -6.70 0.50 -18.11
C ASP A 184 -6.65 -0.97 -17.72
N SER A 185 -5.97 -1.80 -18.49
CA SER A 185 -5.83 -3.22 -18.15
C SER A 185 -5.08 -3.43 -16.83
N HIS A 186 -4.14 -2.55 -16.46
CA HIS A 186 -3.42 -2.63 -15.19
C HIS A 186 -4.31 -2.23 -14.01
N ARG A 187 -5.00 -1.08 -14.08
CA ARG A 187 -5.98 -0.70 -13.03
C ARG A 187 -7.17 -1.67 -12.95
N GLN A 188 -7.59 -2.29 -14.07
CA GLN A 188 -8.65 -3.29 -14.09
C GLN A 188 -8.27 -4.52 -13.27
N ARG A 189 -7.04 -5.05 -13.41
CA ARG A 189 -6.60 -6.22 -12.62
C ARG A 189 -6.63 -5.94 -11.11
N ILE A 190 -6.31 -4.72 -10.69
CA ILE A 190 -6.41 -4.29 -9.29
C ILE A 190 -7.89 -4.21 -8.86
N ILE A 191 -8.78 -3.66 -9.69
CA ILE A 191 -10.22 -3.62 -9.42
C ILE A 191 -10.81 -5.04 -9.33
N ASP A 192 -10.46 -5.93 -10.26
CA ASP A 192 -10.93 -7.31 -10.26
C ASP A 192 -10.50 -8.02 -8.97
N TRP A 193 -9.27 -7.77 -8.50
CA TRP A 193 -8.83 -8.27 -7.20
C TRP A 193 -9.69 -7.71 -6.06
N ILE A 194 -9.93 -6.39 -6.02
CA ILE A 194 -10.79 -5.75 -5.01
C ILE A 194 -12.21 -6.35 -5.05
N ASP A 195 -12.80 -6.51 -6.23
CA ASP A 195 -14.14 -7.09 -6.41
C ASP A 195 -14.19 -8.53 -5.90
N ASN A 196 -13.16 -9.32 -6.19
CA ASN A 196 -13.05 -10.70 -5.70
C ASN A 196 -12.79 -10.81 -4.19
N THR A 197 -12.37 -9.73 -3.52
CA THR A 197 -12.42 -9.67 -2.05
C THR A 197 -13.86 -9.46 -1.52
N GLY A 198 -14.87 -9.37 -2.38
CA GLY A 198 -16.21 -8.94 -1.98
C GLY A 198 -16.30 -7.43 -1.76
N LYS A 199 -15.42 -6.65 -2.40
CA LYS A 199 -15.39 -5.18 -2.31
C LYS A 199 -15.06 -4.64 -0.93
N ILE A 200 -14.49 -5.46 -0.02
CA ILE A 200 -14.21 -5.06 1.37
C ILE A 200 -12.76 -4.62 1.60
N ALA A 201 -11.82 -5.06 0.76
CA ALA A 201 -10.44 -4.59 0.80
C ALA A 201 -10.24 -3.30 -0.03
N THR A 202 -9.19 -2.55 0.29
CA THR A 202 -8.57 -1.56 -0.61
C THR A 202 -7.31 -2.17 -1.22
N ALA A 203 -6.72 -1.53 -2.23
CA ALA A 203 -5.44 -1.95 -2.78
C ALA A 203 -4.50 -0.76 -2.95
N PHE A 204 -3.19 -1.03 -2.93
CA PHE A 204 -2.20 -0.03 -3.34
C PHE A 204 -2.40 0.32 -4.82
N ASP A 205 -2.45 1.62 -5.12
CA ASP A 205 -2.65 2.13 -6.47
C ASP A 205 -1.31 2.16 -7.24
N PHE A 206 -0.80 0.96 -7.55
CA PHE A 206 0.41 0.80 -8.36
C PHE A 206 0.27 1.43 -9.75
N THR A 207 -0.95 1.55 -10.27
CA THR A 207 -1.21 2.25 -11.54
C THR A 207 -0.87 3.74 -11.41
N THR A 208 -1.38 4.43 -10.38
CA THR A 208 -1.02 5.83 -10.11
C THR A 208 0.47 5.97 -9.86
N LYS A 209 1.10 5.09 -9.07
CA LYS A 209 2.56 5.10 -8.82
C LYS A 209 3.35 5.08 -10.13
N GLY A 210 3.08 4.12 -11.01
CA GLY A 210 3.80 3.98 -12.27
C GLY A 210 3.60 5.14 -13.24
N ILE A 211 2.36 5.62 -13.36
CA ILE A 211 2.06 6.76 -14.24
C ILE A 211 2.69 8.04 -13.70
N LEU A 212 2.52 8.32 -12.40
CA LEU A 212 2.97 9.57 -11.79
C LEU A 212 4.48 9.71 -11.84
N GLN A 213 5.23 8.64 -11.60
CA GLN A 213 6.70 8.69 -11.66
C GLN A 213 7.21 9.02 -13.08
N GLN A 214 6.48 8.60 -14.11
CA GLN A 214 6.83 8.92 -15.49
C GLN A 214 6.34 10.32 -15.87
N ALA A 215 5.13 10.69 -15.42
CA ALA A 215 4.52 11.97 -15.71
C ALA A 215 5.35 13.16 -15.22
N VAL A 216 5.94 13.07 -14.02
CA VAL A 216 6.76 14.17 -13.46
C VAL A 216 8.02 14.47 -14.28
N LYS A 217 8.44 13.58 -15.18
CA LYS A 217 9.60 13.76 -16.09
C LYS A 217 9.28 14.60 -17.33
N GLY A 218 8.35 15.55 -17.22
CA GLY A 218 7.90 16.40 -18.34
C GLY A 218 6.80 15.76 -19.21
N GLU A 219 6.08 14.77 -18.69
CA GLU A 219 4.98 14.09 -19.37
C GLU A 219 3.67 14.20 -18.58
N LEU A 220 3.40 15.37 -17.98
CA LEU A 220 2.25 15.57 -17.09
C LEU A 220 0.88 15.43 -17.80
N TRP A 221 0.86 15.43 -19.13
CA TRP A 221 -0.30 15.06 -19.95
C TRP A 221 -0.81 13.63 -19.66
N ARG A 222 0.04 12.75 -19.13
CA ARG A 222 -0.36 11.39 -18.72
C ARG A 222 -1.38 11.36 -17.60
N LEU A 223 -1.45 12.42 -16.77
CA LEU A 223 -2.28 12.47 -15.56
C LEU A 223 -3.78 12.72 -15.83
N ARG A 224 -4.22 12.58 -17.09
CA ARG A 224 -5.62 12.63 -17.48
C ARG A 224 -5.88 11.52 -18.48
N ASP A 225 -6.84 10.64 -18.18
CA ASP A 225 -7.30 9.60 -19.11
C ASP A 225 -8.25 10.19 -20.19
N PRO A 226 -8.61 9.42 -21.24
CA PRO A 226 -9.49 9.91 -22.31
C PRO A 226 -10.88 10.36 -21.84
N GLN A 227 -11.32 9.93 -20.64
CA GLN A 227 -12.59 10.34 -20.03
C GLN A 227 -12.44 11.55 -19.09
N GLY A 228 -11.26 12.17 -19.05
CA GLY A 228 -10.99 13.35 -18.23
C GLY A 228 -10.75 13.06 -16.75
N LYS A 229 -10.52 11.80 -16.38
CA LYS A 229 -10.32 11.34 -14.99
C LYS A 229 -8.84 11.06 -14.70
N PRO A 230 -8.44 10.95 -13.42
CA PRO A 230 -7.12 10.40 -13.08
C PRO A 230 -6.91 9.01 -13.69
N PRO A 231 -5.72 8.68 -14.19
CA PRO A 231 -5.52 7.46 -14.99
C PRO A 231 -5.26 6.20 -14.15
N GLY A 232 -5.08 6.32 -12.83
CA GLY A 232 -4.88 5.17 -11.93
C GLY A 232 -6.17 4.56 -11.39
N VAL A 233 -6.05 3.68 -10.39
CA VAL A 233 -7.22 3.09 -9.69
C VAL A 233 -8.08 4.19 -9.08
N MET A 234 -7.47 5.28 -8.61
CA MET A 234 -8.19 6.43 -8.08
C MET A 234 -9.17 7.10 -9.07
N GLY A 235 -8.99 6.92 -10.38
CA GLY A 235 -9.93 7.44 -11.38
C GLY A 235 -11.22 6.63 -11.49
N TRP A 236 -11.19 5.37 -11.08
CA TRP A 236 -12.31 4.44 -11.17
C TRP A 236 -12.95 4.17 -9.82
N TRP A 237 -12.13 3.95 -8.78
CA TRP A 237 -12.60 3.63 -7.44
C TRP A 237 -11.73 4.26 -6.35
N PRO A 238 -11.81 5.60 -6.18
CA PRO A 238 -10.90 6.31 -5.27
C PRO A 238 -11.07 5.91 -3.80
N SER A 239 -12.25 5.46 -3.39
CA SER A 239 -12.45 4.95 -2.02
C SER A 239 -11.70 3.64 -1.72
N ARG A 240 -11.18 2.96 -2.76
CA ARG A 240 -10.42 1.70 -2.65
C ARG A 240 -8.97 1.83 -3.09
N ALA A 241 -8.53 3.03 -3.48
CA ALA A 241 -7.18 3.30 -3.94
C ALA A 241 -6.32 3.87 -2.79
N VAL A 242 -5.32 3.11 -2.35
CA VAL A 242 -4.27 3.60 -1.45
C VAL A 242 -3.12 4.12 -2.31
N THR A 243 -3.02 5.44 -2.47
CA THR A 243 -2.00 6.08 -3.30
C THR A 243 -0.69 6.26 -2.52
N PHE A 244 0.45 6.15 -3.17
CA PHE A 244 1.76 6.26 -2.54
C PHE A 244 2.82 6.69 -3.56
N LEU A 245 3.96 7.17 -3.09
CA LEU A 245 5.11 7.51 -3.97
C LEU A 245 6.18 6.45 -3.96
N ASP A 246 6.55 5.94 -2.78
CA ASP A 246 7.43 4.80 -2.64
C ASP A 246 7.03 3.97 -1.41
N ASN A 247 7.46 2.72 -1.40
CA ASN A 247 7.46 1.85 -0.24
C ASN A 247 8.89 1.30 -0.03
N HIS A 248 9.03 0.31 0.85
CA HIS A 248 10.32 -0.31 1.17
C HIS A 248 10.91 -1.16 0.02
N ASP A 249 10.13 -1.51 -1.01
CA ASP A 249 10.58 -2.24 -2.20
C ASP A 249 10.92 -1.29 -3.36
N THR A 250 9.99 -0.37 -3.66
CA THR A 250 10.15 0.55 -4.80
C THR A 250 11.22 1.59 -4.52
N GLY A 251 11.29 2.09 -3.27
CA GLY A 251 12.30 3.02 -2.80
C GLY A 251 13.24 2.36 -1.79
N SER A 252 13.61 3.11 -0.75
CA SER A 252 14.56 2.67 0.28
C SER A 252 15.87 2.13 -0.33
N THR A 253 16.49 1.15 0.32
CA THR A 253 17.71 0.49 -0.16
C THR A 253 17.47 -0.58 -1.23
N GLN A 254 16.23 -1.05 -1.41
CA GLN A 254 15.90 -2.01 -2.49
C GLN A 254 15.82 -1.32 -3.85
N ALA A 255 15.22 -0.12 -3.89
CA ALA A 255 15.17 0.76 -5.05
C ALA A 255 14.73 0.07 -6.35
N HIS A 256 13.76 -0.86 -6.26
CA HIS A 256 13.28 -1.59 -7.44
C HIS A 256 12.54 -0.69 -8.44
N TRP A 257 11.91 0.38 -7.95
CA TRP A 257 11.12 1.29 -8.79
C TRP A 257 10.99 2.69 -8.18
N PRO A 258 12.11 3.40 -7.93
CA PRO A 258 12.13 4.60 -7.10
C PRO A 258 11.44 5.77 -7.78
N PHE A 259 10.71 6.58 -7.01
CA PHE A 259 10.19 7.85 -7.52
C PHE A 259 11.35 8.81 -7.81
N PRO A 260 11.30 9.64 -8.88
CA PRO A 260 12.35 10.61 -9.16
C PRO A 260 12.56 11.58 -7.98
N SER A 261 13.72 11.52 -7.33
CA SER A 261 13.98 12.20 -6.05
C SER A 261 13.83 13.72 -6.13
N ASN A 262 14.23 14.32 -7.25
CA ASN A 262 14.09 15.76 -7.54
C ASN A 262 12.64 16.21 -7.82
N HIS A 263 11.69 15.27 -7.90
CA HIS A 263 10.27 15.51 -8.14
C HIS A 263 9.38 15.08 -6.97
N ILE A 264 9.95 14.72 -5.81
CA ILE A 264 9.19 14.10 -4.72
C ILE A 264 8.04 14.97 -4.20
N MET A 265 8.25 16.29 -4.16
CA MET A 265 7.20 17.22 -3.73
C MET A 265 6.08 17.38 -4.75
N GLU A 266 6.34 17.20 -6.05
CA GLU A 266 5.28 17.15 -7.05
C GLU A 266 4.40 15.91 -6.85
N GLY A 267 5.04 14.77 -6.55
CA GLY A 267 4.34 13.54 -6.18
C GLY A 267 3.46 13.73 -4.94
N TYR A 268 4.00 14.34 -3.88
CA TYR A 268 3.24 14.55 -2.64
C TYR A 268 2.14 15.57 -2.80
N ALA A 269 2.38 16.65 -3.55
CA ALA A 269 1.34 17.62 -3.90
C ALA A 269 0.18 16.91 -4.61
N TYR A 270 0.45 15.96 -5.51
CA TYR A 270 -0.57 15.15 -6.16
C TYR A 270 -1.34 14.27 -5.15
N ILE A 271 -0.68 13.27 -4.54
CA ILE A 271 -1.41 12.27 -3.73
C ILE A 271 -2.07 12.84 -2.47
N LEU A 272 -1.53 13.92 -1.87
CA LEU A 272 -2.10 14.51 -0.65
C LEU A 272 -3.27 15.46 -0.91
N THR A 273 -3.40 16.00 -2.13
CA THR A 273 -4.53 16.86 -2.50
C THR A 273 -5.66 16.10 -3.17
N HIS A 274 -5.37 14.97 -3.82
CA HIS A 274 -6.30 14.23 -4.67
C HIS A 274 -7.21 13.25 -3.90
N PRO A 275 -8.24 12.66 -4.55
CA PRO A 275 -8.99 11.54 -4.00
C PRO A 275 -8.07 10.33 -3.73
N GLY A 276 -8.61 9.25 -3.17
CA GLY A 276 -7.77 8.16 -2.65
C GLY A 276 -7.35 8.32 -1.19
N ILE A 277 -6.65 7.32 -0.70
CA ILE A 277 -6.12 7.23 0.66
C ILE A 277 -4.59 7.34 0.55
N PRO A 278 -4.00 8.52 0.75
CA PRO A 278 -2.56 8.68 0.57
C PRO A 278 -1.77 8.01 1.69
N SER A 279 -0.72 7.30 1.30
CA SER A 279 0.32 6.74 2.17
C SER A 279 1.61 7.54 1.99
N VAL A 280 2.19 7.99 3.11
CA VAL A 280 3.45 8.72 3.13
C VAL A 280 4.55 7.77 3.58
N PHE A 281 5.61 7.67 2.78
CA PHE A 281 6.76 6.83 3.06
C PHE A 281 7.61 7.40 4.21
N TYR A 282 8.16 6.51 5.04
CA TYR A 282 8.90 6.86 6.25
C TYR A 282 10.10 7.75 5.93
N ASP A 283 10.97 7.31 5.02
CA ASP A 283 12.24 7.98 4.70
C ASP A 283 11.98 9.41 4.20
N HIS A 284 11.00 9.58 3.32
CA HIS A 284 10.63 10.91 2.82
C HIS A 284 10.13 11.84 3.93
N PHE A 285 9.48 11.29 4.95
CA PHE A 285 8.89 12.06 6.03
C PHE A 285 9.87 12.34 7.17
N TYR A 286 10.78 11.42 7.50
CA TYR A 286 11.67 11.56 8.65
C TYR A 286 13.15 11.74 8.28
N ASP A 287 13.61 11.18 7.16
CA ASP A 287 15.04 11.06 6.85
C ASP A 287 15.51 11.99 5.72
N TRP A 288 14.60 12.46 4.87
CA TRP A 288 14.90 13.35 3.73
C TRP A 288 14.96 14.85 4.12
N GLY A 289 15.02 15.14 5.42
CA GLY A 289 15.26 16.48 5.97
C GLY A 289 14.01 17.33 6.20
N ASN A 290 14.17 18.33 7.07
CA ASN A 290 13.06 19.15 7.58
C ASN A 290 12.28 19.89 6.49
N SER A 291 12.94 20.32 5.41
CA SER A 291 12.26 21.02 4.31
C SER A 291 11.20 20.15 3.63
N ILE A 292 11.50 18.87 3.39
CA ILE A 292 10.53 17.94 2.78
C ILE A 292 9.45 17.57 3.80
N HIS A 293 9.85 17.26 5.04
CA HIS A 293 8.93 17.01 6.15
C HIS A 293 7.87 18.11 6.29
N ASP A 294 8.30 19.36 6.41
CA ASP A 294 7.41 20.50 6.66
C ASP A 294 6.43 20.72 5.50
N GLN A 295 6.88 20.51 4.27
CA GLN A 295 6.01 20.62 3.10
C GLN A 295 4.96 19.51 3.05
N ILE A 296 5.33 18.26 3.37
CA ILE A 296 4.38 17.15 3.50
C ILE A 296 3.35 17.46 4.59
N VAL A 297 3.81 17.93 5.77
CA VAL A 297 2.92 18.31 6.87
C VAL A 297 1.94 19.42 6.46
N LYS A 298 2.39 20.44 5.72
CA LYS A 298 1.52 21.50 5.20
C LYS A 298 0.44 20.93 4.27
N LEU A 299 0.82 20.08 3.31
CA LEU A 299 -0.13 19.44 2.39
C LEU A 299 -1.15 18.56 3.13
N MET A 300 -0.71 17.78 4.12
CA MET A 300 -1.60 16.98 4.97
C MET A 300 -2.58 17.86 5.77
N ASN A 301 -2.10 18.99 6.31
CA ASN A 301 -2.93 19.93 7.04
C ASN A 301 -4.00 20.56 6.13
N ILE A 302 -3.65 20.97 4.92
CA ILE A 302 -4.59 21.51 3.91
C ILE A 302 -5.64 20.46 3.56
N ARG A 303 -5.23 19.21 3.29
CA ARG A 303 -6.16 18.10 3.01
C ARG A 303 -7.20 17.97 4.12
N ARG A 304 -6.74 17.99 5.38
CA ARG A 304 -7.59 17.82 6.57
C ARG A 304 -8.49 19.02 6.79
N SER A 305 -7.97 20.25 6.73
CA SER A 305 -8.76 21.47 6.99
C SER A 305 -9.86 21.67 5.95
N GLN A 306 -9.58 21.30 4.69
CA GLN A 306 -10.56 21.36 3.60
C GLN A 306 -11.51 20.16 3.57
N GLY A 307 -11.31 19.17 4.46
CA GLY A 307 -12.15 17.98 4.53
C GLY A 307 -12.10 17.15 3.24
N ILE A 308 -10.94 17.09 2.59
CA ILE A 308 -10.74 16.24 1.42
C ILE A 308 -10.64 14.79 1.87
N THR A 309 -11.41 13.92 1.22
CA THR A 309 -11.49 12.49 1.53
C THR A 309 -11.18 11.66 0.29
N SER A 310 -11.18 10.33 0.46
CA SER A 310 -11.04 9.42 -0.66
C SER A 310 -12.21 9.48 -1.66
N HIS A 311 -13.33 10.13 -1.33
CA HIS A 311 -14.49 10.28 -2.21
C HIS A 311 -14.61 11.69 -2.80
N SER A 312 -13.69 12.60 -2.50
CA SER A 312 -13.79 13.97 -3.02
C SER A 312 -13.85 13.94 -4.55
N PRO A 313 -14.73 14.72 -5.19
CA PRO A 313 -14.74 14.84 -6.64
C PRO A 313 -13.46 15.55 -7.09
N ILE A 314 -13.03 15.26 -8.32
CA ILE A 314 -11.89 15.90 -8.95
C ILE A 314 -12.28 16.38 -10.35
N ARG A 315 -11.78 17.55 -10.74
CA ARG A 315 -11.88 18.09 -12.09
C ARG A 315 -10.49 18.53 -12.56
N ILE A 316 -9.97 17.84 -13.57
CA ILE A 316 -8.68 18.16 -14.18
C ILE A 316 -8.88 19.32 -15.15
N LEU A 317 -8.14 20.40 -14.96
CA LEU A 317 -8.21 21.61 -15.78
C LEU A 317 -7.14 21.61 -16.86
N GLU A 318 -5.93 21.18 -16.51
CA GLU A 318 -4.77 21.17 -17.40
C GLU A 318 -4.04 19.84 -17.30
N ALA A 319 -3.63 19.31 -18.45
CA ALA A 319 -2.78 18.12 -18.56
C ALA A 319 -1.94 18.25 -19.83
N LYS A 320 -0.83 19.00 -19.70
CA LYS A 320 0.15 19.34 -20.75
C LYS A 320 1.53 18.76 -20.33
N PRO A 321 2.55 18.69 -21.21
CA PRO A 321 3.88 18.17 -20.85
C PRO A 321 4.46 18.74 -19.54
N ASN A 322 4.41 20.05 -19.38
CA ASN A 322 5.02 20.77 -18.25
C ASN A 322 4.01 21.33 -17.24
N LEU A 323 2.72 21.01 -17.35
CA LEU A 323 1.69 21.53 -16.47
C LEU A 323 0.57 20.51 -16.27
N TYR A 324 0.30 20.20 -15.00
CA TYR A 324 -0.95 19.60 -14.58
C TYR A 324 -1.62 20.51 -13.56
N ALA A 325 -2.93 20.72 -13.70
CA ALA A 325 -3.72 21.47 -12.73
C ALA A 325 -5.09 20.85 -12.53
N ALA A 326 -5.56 20.82 -11.28
CA ALA A 326 -6.83 20.21 -10.91
C ALA A 326 -7.51 20.93 -9.75
N VAL A 327 -8.84 20.81 -9.70
CA VAL A 327 -9.68 21.22 -8.57
C VAL A 327 -10.23 19.98 -7.88
N ILE A 328 -10.12 19.92 -6.56
CA ILE A 328 -10.52 18.79 -5.73
C ILE A 328 -11.54 19.26 -4.69
N GLY A 329 -12.68 18.58 -4.67
CA GLY A 329 -13.79 18.86 -3.74
C GLY A 329 -14.38 20.26 -3.86
N GLU A 330 -14.11 20.97 -4.97
CA GLU A 330 -14.41 22.40 -5.15
C GLU A 330 -13.82 23.32 -4.06
N LYS A 331 -12.82 22.83 -3.33
CA LYS A 331 -12.22 23.44 -2.13
C LYS A 331 -10.71 23.63 -2.24
N ILE A 332 -10.03 22.71 -2.93
CA ILE A 332 -8.60 22.80 -3.24
C ILE A 332 -8.44 22.98 -4.73
N SER A 333 -7.51 23.84 -5.12
CA SER A 333 -6.99 23.93 -6.48
C SER A 333 -5.48 23.74 -6.41
N MET A 334 -4.88 23.05 -7.38
CA MET A 334 -3.46 22.77 -7.32
C MET A 334 -2.83 22.70 -8.72
N LYS A 335 -1.52 22.94 -8.81
CA LYS A 335 -0.70 22.61 -9.99
C LYS A 335 0.60 21.90 -9.62
N ILE A 336 1.09 21.07 -10.55
CA ILE A 336 2.47 20.58 -10.62
C ILE A 336 3.10 20.86 -11.99
N GLY A 337 4.43 20.79 -12.07
CA GLY A 337 5.23 21.08 -13.25
C GLY A 337 5.74 22.51 -13.32
N GLU A 338 6.48 22.83 -14.38
CA GLU A 338 7.13 24.13 -14.58
C GLU A 338 6.20 25.20 -15.17
N GLY A 339 5.15 24.81 -15.89
CA GLY A 339 4.25 25.76 -16.56
C GLY A 339 3.53 26.68 -15.57
N SER A 340 3.46 27.97 -15.86
CA SER A 340 2.72 28.94 -15.05
C SER A 340 1.22 28.67 -15.08
N TRP A 341 0.58 28.67 -13.91
CA TRP A 341 -0.86 28.51 -13.78
C TRP A 341 -1.34 28.97 -12.39
N CYS A 342 -2.53 29.55 -12.31
CA CYS A 342 -3.26 29.81 -11.08
C CYS A 342 -4.78 29.66 -11.34
N PRO A 343 -5.59 29.36 -10.32
CA PRO A 343 -7.04 29.31 -10.49
C PRO A 343 -7.61 30.72 -10.72
N SER A 344 -8.60 30.81 -11.62
CA SER A 344 -9.41 32.02 -11.78
C SER A 344 -10.40 32.14 -10.63
N GLY A 345 -10.59 33.35 -10.11
CA GLY A 345 -11.55 33.64 -9.04
C GLY A 345 -10.89 34.25 -7.81
N LYS A 346 -11.55 35.26 -7.22
CA LYS A 346 -11.04 35.99 -6.04
C LYS A 346 -11.17 35.18 -4.75
N GLU A 347 -11.94 34.11 -4.77
CA GLU A 347 -12.13 33.19 -3.65
C GLU A 347 -10.92 32.29 -3.38
N TRP A 348 -9.99 32.16 -4.32
CA TRP A 348 -8.83 31.30 -4.18
C TRP A 348 -7.67 32.03 -3.51
N THR A 349 -7.21 31.49 -2.38
CA THR A 349 -6.02 31.99 -1.67
C THR A 349 -4.89 30.96 -1.77
N LEU A 350 -3.66 31.42 -2.07
CA LEU A 350 -2.49 30.54 -2.08
C LEU A 350 -2.24 29.98 -0.68
N ALA A 351 -2.32 28.65 -0.54
CA ALA A 351 -2.15 27.95 0.73
C ALA A 351 -0.69 27.52 0.95
N THR A 352 -0.04 27.02 -0.09
CA THR A 352 1.39 26.66 -0.07
C THR A 352 1.95 26.56 -1.49
N SER A 353 3.25 26.73 -1.63
CA SER A 353 3.98 26.48 -2.87
C SER A 353 5.40 25.99 -2.57
N GLY A 354 6.03 25.39 -3.57
CA GLY A 354 7.42 24.98 -3.53
C GLY A 354 7.94 24.70 -4.94
N ASN A 355 9.05 23.98 -5.04
CA ASN A 355 9.63 23.68 -6.34
C ASN A 355 8.62 22.92 -7.22
N ARG A 356 8.20 23.55 -8.33
CA ARG A 356 7.26 22.99 -9.32
C ARG A 356 5.90 22.55 -8.79
N TYR A 357 5.44 23.06 -7.64
CA TYR A 357 4.05 22.88 -7.21
C TYR A 357 3.48 24.09 -6.50
N ALA A 358 2.16 24.27 -6.59
CA ALA A 358 1.41 25.27 -5.83
C ALA A 358 0.01 24.75 -5.52
N VAL A 359 -0.52 25.12 -4.36
CA VAL A 359 -1.85 24.73 -3.87
C VAL A 359 -2.57 25.96 -3.36
N TRP A 360 -3.81 26.14 -3.80
CA TRP A 360 -4.75 27.15 -3.36
C TRP A 360 -5.93 26.49 -2.65
N GLN A 361 -6.56 27.25 -1.77
CA GLN A 361 -7.77 26.82 -1.08
C GLN A 361 -8.83 27.94 -1.09
N LYS A 362 -10.09 27.54 -0.95
CA LYS A 362 -11.20 28.46 -0.65
C LYS A 362 -11.37 28.64 0.85
#